data_AF-A0A963QCX1-F1
#
_entry.id   AF-A0A963QCX1-F1
#
_cell.length_a   1.000
_cell.length_b   1.000
_cell.length_c   1.000
_cell.angle_alpha   90.00
_cell.angle_beta   90.00
_cell.angle_gamma   90.00
#
_symmetry.space_group_name_H-M   'P 1'
#
loop_
_entity.id
_entity.type
_entity.pdbx_description
1 polymer ?
#
loop_
_entity_poly.entity_id
_entity_poly.type
_entity_poly.pdbx_seq_one_letter_code
_entity_poly.pdbx_strand_id
1 'polypeptide(L)'
;EGSHDLVFRNSFKDIRYALETLNASGARYEFECYDTSHLYNLHYFWQEGLVKAPLFIQTCFGLLGGIGAHPEDVMHMKRTADRLFGDNYKWSVLAAGANQMRVAAMAASMGGHVRVGLEDSLWLGAGQLAKTNAEQVTKVRQIIEGLGLEIATPDDAREILQLKGGDKVAF
;
A
#
# COMPACT_ATOMS: atom_id res chain seq x y z
N GLU A 1 6.49 -20.74 10.36
CA GLU A 1 7.94 -20.84 10.07
C GLU A 1 8.12 -21.74 8.86
N GLY A 2 9.04 -21.40 7.96
CA GLY A 2 9.22 -22.11 6.68
C GLY A 2 9.77 -21.24 5.54
N SER A 3 10.03 -19.96 5.79
CA SER A 3 10.50 -19.00 4.78
C SER A 3 11.99 -18.64 4.88
N HIS A 4 12.76 -19.27 5.77
CA HIS A 4 14.16 -18.88 6.05
C HIS A 4 15.10 -18.94 4.84
N ASP A 5 14.85 -19.83 3.87
CA ASP A 5 15.65 -20.00 2.65
C ASP A 5 14.88 -19.67 1.36
N LEU A 6 13.68 -19.10 1.48
CA LEU A 6 12.83 -18.77 0.34
C LEU A 6 13.02 -17.30 -0.06
N VAL A 7 13.03 -17.06 -1.38
CA VAL A 7 13.02 -15.71 -1.95
C VAL A 7 11.66 -15.44 -2.56
N PHE A 8 11.02 -14.35 -2.15
CA PHE A 8 9.82 -13.85 -2.84
C PHE A 8 10.22 -13.15 -4.14
N ARG A 9 10.41 -13.97 -5.18
CA ARG A 9 11.01 -13.54 -6.44
C ARG A 9 10.07 -12.67 -7.26
N ASN A 10 10.50 -11.44 -7.54
CA ASN A 10 9.86 -10.51 -8.48
C ASN A 10 10.95 -9.81 -9.31
N SER A 11 11.59 -10.55 -10.24
CA SER A 11 12.62 -9.94 -11.10
C SER A 11 12.01 -8.92 -12.07
N PHE A 12 12.82 -8.03 -12.65
CA PHE A 12 12.33 -7.09 -13.68
C PHE A 12 11.63 -7.79 -14.86
N LYS A 13 12.06 -9.01 -15.22
CA LYS A 13 11.39 -9.83 -16.24
C LYS A 13 10.01 -10.29 -15.78
N ASP A 14 9.90 -10.73 -14.53
CA ASP A 14 8.64 -11.20 -13.95
C ASP A 14 7.63 -10.02 -13.84
N ILE A 15 8.09 -8.86 -13.38
CA ILE A 15 7.27 -7.64 -13.26
C ILE A 15 6.80 -7.16 -14.65
N ARG A 16 7.71 -7.07 -15.64
CA ARG A 16 7.35 -6.71 -17.01
C ARG A 16 6.28 -7.65 -17.57
N TYR A 17 6.49 -8.96 -17.43
CA TYR A 17 5.54 -9.95 -17.91
C TYR A 17 4.16 -9.75 -17.29
N ALA A 18 4.08 -9.53 -15.97
CA ALA A 18 2.82 -9.26 -15.28
C ALA A 18 2.14 -7.98 -15.78
N LEU A 19 2.90 -6.89 -15.94
CA LEU A 19 2.37 -5.62 -16.45
C LEU A 19 1.83 -5.75 -17.88
N GLU A 20 2.62 -6.31 -18.80
CA GLU A 20 2.22 -6.49 -20.20
C GLU A 20 1.00 -7.40 -20.34
N THR A 21 0.92 -8.46 -19.52
CA THR A 21 -0.22 -9.38 -19.49
C THR A 21 -1.49 -8.72 -18.96
N LEU A 22 -1.38 -8.00 -17.83
CA LEU A 22 -2.54 -7.49 -17.11
C LEU A 22 -3.03 -6.15 -17.66
N ASN A 23 -2.18 -5.35 -18.31
CA ASN A 23 -2.54 -4.05 -18.87
C ASN A 23 -3.71 -4.16 -19.87
N ALA A 24 -3.78 -5.22 -20.66
CA ALA A 24 -4.86 -5.46 -21.62
C ALA A 24 -6.24 -5.63 -20.95
N SER A 25 -6.29 -6.02 -19.68
CA SER A 25 -7.55 -6.20 -18.92
C SER A 25 -8.16 -4.89 -18.38
N GLY A 26 -7.45 -3.78 -18.54
CA GLY A 26 -7.79 -2.50 -17.91
C GLY A 26 -7.63 -2.51 -16.37
N ALA A 27 -6.92 -3.51 -15.83
CA ALA A 27 -6.58 -3.53 -14.41
C ALA A 27 -5.67 -2.36 -14.05
N ARG A 28 -5.85 -1.87 -12.83
CA ARG A 28 -4.92 -0.95 -12.18
C ARG A 28 -4.25 -1.68 -11.02
N TYR A 29 -3.07 -1.22 -10.66
CA TYR A 29 -2.20 -1.92 -9.73
C TYR A 29 -2.09 -1.16 -8.43
N GLU A 30 -2.03 -1.94 -7.36
CA GLU A 30 -1.45 -1.55 -6.09
C GLU A 30 0.02 -2.01 -6.10
N PHE A 31 0.96 -1.07 -6.01
CA PHE A 31 2.39 -1.36 -6.09
C PHE A 31 2.97 -1.52 -4.68
N GLU A 32 3.14 -2.77 -4.26
CA GLU A 32 3.70 -3.16 -2.96
C GLU A 32 5.22 -2.88 -2.91
N CYS A 33 5.60 -1.85 -2.15
CA CYS A 33 6.97 -1.37 -2.01
C CYS A 33 7.49 -1.64 -0.59
N TYR A 34 8.22 -2.74 -0.43
CA TYR A 34 8.77 -3.20 0.85
C TYR A 34 10.09 -2.53 1.22
N ASP A 35 10.72 -1.80 0.31
CA ASP A 35 11.96 -1.06 0.55
C ASP A 35 12.10 0.07 -0.47
N THR A 36 13.03 0.99 -0.22
CA THR A 36 13.33 2.15 -1.06
C THR A 36 13.67 1.73 -2.49
N SER A 37 14.37 0.61 -2.65
CA SER A 37 14.70 0.03 -3.95
C SER A 37 13.46 -0.28 -4.81
N HIS A 38 12.34 -0.67 -4.19
CA HIS A 38 11.10 -0.97 -4.92
C HIS A 38 10.47 0.30 -5.52
N LEU A 39 10.61 1.45 -4.85
CA LEU A 39 10.19 2.73 -5.41
C LEU A 39 11.02 3.09 -6.66
N TYR A 40 12.33 2.84 -6.63
CA TYR A 40 13.19 3.04 -7.80
C TYR A 40 12.85 2.06 -8.94
N ASN A 41 12.53 0.80 -8.62
CA ASN A 41 12.08 -0.18 -9.62
C ASN A 41 10.76 0.24 -10.27
N LEU A 42 9.79 0.71 -9.48
CA LEU A 42 8.53 1.24 -10.02
C LEU A 42 8.78 2.48 -10.89
N HIS A 43 9.65 3.39 -10.45
CA HIS A 43 10.02 4.56 -11.23
C HIS A 43 10.61 4.17 -12.59
N TYR A 44 11.46 3.14 -12.65
CA TYR A 44 11.96 2.60 -13.92
C TYR A 44 10.82 2.18 -14.87
N PHE A 45 9.85 1.37 -14.40
CA PHE A 45 8.73 0.93 -15.24
C PHE A 45 7.77 2.07 -15.62
N TRP A 46 7.67 3.10 -14.78
CA TRP A 46 6.89 4.29 -15.09
C TRP A 46 7.56 5.13 -16.18
N GLN A 47 8.89 5.33 -16.12
CA GLN A 47 9.66 6.04 -17.15
C GLN A 47 9.62 5.31 -18.51
N GLU A 48 9.52 3.99 -18.50
CA GLU A 48 9.31 3.19 -19.72
C GLU A 48 7.86 3.24 -20.26
N GLY A 49 6.92 3.86 -19.54
CA GLY A 49 5.52 3.98 -19.94
C GLY A 49 4.68 2.70 -19.80
N LEU A 50 5.18 1.68 -19.11
CA LEU A 50 4.46 0.43 -18.86
C LEU A 50 3.34 0.56 -17.84
N VAL A 51 3.46 1.53 -16.94
CA VAL A 51 2.44 1.89 -15.94
C VAL A 51 2.05 3.35 -16.12
N LYS A 52 0.81 3.69 -15.78
CA LYS A 52 0.28 5.05 -15.96
C LYS A 52 -0.20 5.61 -14.64
N ALA A 53 -0.05 6.92 -14.44
CA ALA A 53 -0.62 7.63 -13.30
C ALA A 53 -2.17 7.55 -13.28
N PRO A 54 -2.84 7.72 -12.13
CA PRO A 54 -2.25 7.82 -10.79
C PRO A 54 -1.71 6.45 -10.30
N LEU A 55 -0.44 6.40 -9.88
CA LEU A 55 0.18 5.19 -9.36
C LEU A 55 -0.27 4.97 -7.91
N PHE A 56 -0.87 3.82 -7.58
CA PHE A 56 -1.22 3.53 -6.20
C PHE A 56 -0.06 2.81 -5.52
N ILE A 57 0.74 3.54 -4.74
CA ILE A 57 1.94 3.04 -4.08
C ILE A 57 1.58 2.64 -2.66
N GLN A 58 1.69 1.36 -2.35
CA GLN A 58 1.50 0.79 -1.02
C GLN A 58 2.89 0.53 -0.43
N THR A 59 3.32 1.31 0.57
CA THR A 59 4.61 1.06 1.23
C THR A 59 4.41 0.14 2.42
N CYS A 60 5.18 -0.94 2.48
CA CYS A 60 4.95 -2.07 3.38
C CYS A 60 6.05 -2.11 4.47
N PHE A 61 5.67 -1.90 5.73
CA PHE A 61 6.63 -1.72 6.82
C PHE A 61 6.67 -2.89 7.80
N GLY A 62 7.88 -3.21 8.30
CA GLY A 62 8.07 -4.09 9.47
C GLY A 62 8.05 -5.59 9.19
N LEU A 63 8.13 -6.01 7.93
CA LEU A 63 8.34 -7.41 7.54
C LEU A 63 9.84 -7.71 7.50
N LEU A 64 10.26 -8.83 8.09
CA LEU A 64 11.65 -9.25 8.08
C LEU A 64 12.11 -9.54 6.64
N GLY A 65 13.13 -8.81 6.17
CA GLY A 65 13.61 -8.82 4.79
C GLY A 65 13.24 -7.58 3.98
N GLY A 66 12.34 -6.74 4.49
CA GLY A 66 12.05 -5.39 3.97
C GLY A 66 12.50 -4.29 4.94
N ILE A 67 12.00 -3.08 4.70
CA ILE A 67 12.24 -1.91 5.56
C ILE A 67 11.52 -2.05 6.91
N GLY A 68 12.11 -1.44 7.95
CA GLY A 68 11.56 -1.40 9.29
C GLY A 68 10.27 -0.58 9.40
N ALA A 69 9.67 -0.56 10.59
CA ALA A 69 8.49 0.27 10.88
C ALA A 69 8.85 1.49 11.75
N HIS A 70 10.12 1.91 11.76
CA HIS A 70 10.51 3.12 12.49
C HIS A 70 9.91 4.35 11.80
N PRO A 71 9.51 5.41 12.54
CA PRO A 71 8.97 6.61 11.91
C PRO A 71 9.85 7.22 10.81
N GLU A 72 11.18 7.15 10.96
CA GLU A 72 12.14 7.58 9.93
C GLU A 72 12.04 6.76 8.64
N ASP A 73 11.77 5.45 8.73
CA ASP A 73 11.58 4.59 7.55
C ASP A 73 10.34 5.03 6.77
N VAL A 74 9.24 5.31 7.49
CA VAL A 74 7.98 5.80 6.92
C VAL A 74 8.19 7.15 6.21
N MET A 75 8.85 8.10 6.88
CA MET A 75 9.16 9.41 6.30
C MET A 75 10.13 9.32 5.13
N HIS A 76 11.10 8.40 5.17
CA HIS A 76 12.06 8.20 4.09
C HIS A 76 11.38 7.65 2.83
N MET A 77 10.54 6.64 2.97
CA MET A 77 9.78 6.06 1.85
C MET A 77 8.87 7.11 1.20
N LYS A 78 8.14 7.89 2.02
CA LYS A 78 7.30 9.00 1.52
C LYS A 78 8.11 10.05 0.78
N ARG A 79 9.23 10.52 1.37
CA ARG A 79 10.13 11.49 0.73
C ARG A 79 10.70 10.99 -0.59
N THR A 80 11.03 9.69 -0.67
CA THR A 80 11.53 9.09 -1.91
C THR A 80 10.43 8.99 -2.96
N ALA A 81 9.20 8.62 -2.58
CA ALA A 81 8.07 8.62 -3.50
C ALA A 81 7.76 10.04 -4.02
N ASP A 82 7.75 11.05 -3.14
CA ASP A 82 7.54 12.45 -3.55
C ASP A 82 8.58 12.92 -4.57
N ARG A 83 9.85 12.60 -4.33
CA ARG A 83 10.96 12.97 -5.24
C ARG A 83 10.88 12.27 -6.59
N LEU A 84 10.43 11.00 -6.63
CA LEU A 84 10.39 10.21 -7.85
C LEU A 84 9.12 10.41 -8.67
N PHE A 85 7.97 10.60 -8.01
CA PHE A 85 6.66 10.56 -8.67
C PHE A 85 5.92 11.91 -8.63
N GLY A 86 6.32 12.85 -7.77
CA GLY A 86 5.62 14.13 -7.60
C GLY A 86 4.13 13.91 -7.32
N ASP A 87 3.26 14.57 -8.08
CA ASP A 87 1.80 14.45 -7.93
C ASP A 87 1.18 13.24 -8.65
N ASN A 88 2.01 12.38 -9.28
CA ASN A 88 1.53 11.28 -10.13
C ASN A 88 1.15 10.01 -9.38
N TYR A 89 1.12 10.04 -8.05
CA TYR A 89 0.84 8.88 -7.23
C TYR A 89 -0.12 9.17 -6.07
N LYS A 90 -0.75 8.10 -5.59
CA LYS A 90 -1.51 8.05 -4.35
C LYS A 90 -0.78 7.11 -3.41
N TRP A 91 -0.54 7.56 -2.20
CA TRP A 91 0.24 6.83 -1.22
C TRP A 91 -0.67 6.11 -0.24
N SER A 92 -0.43 4.82 -0.01
CA SER A 92 -1.01 4.06 1.08
C SER A 92 0.11 3.40 1.89
N VAL A 93 -0.20 3.06 3.14
CA VAL A 93 0.70 2.29 4.00
C VAL A 93 0.04 1.02 4.54
N LEU A 94 0.85 -0.04 4.67
CA LEU A 94 0.58 -1.14 5.60
C LEU A 94 1.76 -1.32 6.56
N ALA A 95 1.50 -1.80 7.77
CA ALA A 95 2.56 -2.16 8.70
C ALA A 95 2.23 -3.44 9.45
N ALA A 96 3.21 -4.33 9.54
CA ALA A 96 3.06 -5.64 10.14
C ALA A 96 2.77 -5.58 11.65
N GLY A 97 1.82 -6.39 12.09
CA GLY A 97 1.51 -6.69 13.48
C GLY A 97 1.16 -5.45 14.31
N ALA A 98 1.85 -5.29 15.44
CA ALA A 98 1.57 -4.24 16.41
C ALA A 98 1.82 -2.81 15.86
N ASN A 99 2.44 -2.66 14.69
CA ASN A 99 2.72 -1.37 14.07
C ASN A 99 1.56 -0.82 13.22
N GLN A 100 0.59 -1.66 12.84
CA GLN A 100 -0.51 -1.33 11.91
C GLN A 100 -1.16 0.03 12.21
N MET A 101 -1.64 0.22 13.44
CA MET A 101 -2.36 1.46 13.81
C MET A 101 -1.45 2.69 13.94
N ARG A 102 -0.18 2.51 14.34
CA ARG A 102 0.76 3.64 14.51
C ARG A 102 1.18 4.20 13.15
N VAL A 103 1.53 3.31 12.22
CA VAL A 103 1.93 3.70 10.87
C VAL A 103 0.73 4.23 10.08
N ALA A 104 -0.46 3.64 10.24
CA ALA A 104 -1.68 4.19 9.66
C ALA A 104 -1.97 5.63 10.15
N ALA A 105 -1.80 5.90 11.44
CA ALA A 105 -1.96 7.26 11.99
C ALA A 105 -0.94 8.26 11.40
N MET A 106 0.31 7.83 11.22
CA MET A 106 1.33 8.65 10.56
C MET A 106 1.00 8.95 9.10
N ALA A 107 0.57 7.95 8.34
CA ALA A 107 0.21 8.16 6.95
C ALA A 107 -1.01 9.08 6.81
N ALA A 108 -2.05 8.87 7.62
CA ALA A 108 -3.23 9.73 7.62
C ALA A 108 -2.88 11.20 7.92
N SER A 109 -2.02 11.46 8.91
CA SER A 109 -1.58 12.83 9.23
C SER A 109 -0.71 13.48 8.16
N MET A 110 -0.10 12.67 7.28
CA MET A 110 0.69 13.11 6.13
C MET A 110 -0.10 13.15 4.82
N GLY A 111 -1.42 12.96 4.86
CA GLY A 111 -2.29 12.97 3.68
C GLY A 111 -2.26 11.68 2.84
N GLY A 112 -1.78 10.58 3.41
CA GLY A 112 -1.80 9.25 2.81
C GLY A 112 -3.08 8.46 3.12
N HIS A 113 -3.31 7.41 2.34
CA HIS A 113 -4.29 6.36 2.59
C HIS A 113 -3.73 5.31 3.55
N VAL A 114 -4.61 4.44 4.07
CA VAL A 114 -4.23 3.41 5.04
C VAL A 114 -4.81 2.05 4.66
N ARG A 115 -4.04 0.99 4.95
CA ARG A 115 -4.49 -0.39 4.87
C ARG A 115 -4.47 -1.02 6.26
N VAL A 116 -5.54 -1.76 6.55
CA VAL A 116 -5.69 -2.59 7.76
C VAL A 116 -6.33 -3.92 7.36
N GLY A 117 -6.14 -4.92 8.20
CA GLY A 117 -6.72 -6.24 8.00
C GLY A 117 -5.97 -7.32 8.77
N LEU A 118 -6.63 -8.46 8.94
CA LEU A 118 -6.11 -9.65 9.60
C LEU A 118 -4.92 -10.27 8.82
N GLU A 119 -4.78 -9.94 7.54
CA GLU A 119 -3.59 -10.26 6.74
C GLU A 119 -2.33 -9.65 7.34
N ASP A 120 -2.40 -8.37 7.72
CA ASP A 120 -1.22 -7.61 8.14
C ASP A 120 -1.02 -7.69 9.67
N SER A 121 -2.08 -7.87 10.44
CA SER A 121 -2.03 -7.99 11.91
C SER A 121 -3.19 -8.79 12.46
N LEU A 122 -2.91 -9.77 13.32
CA LEU A 122 -3.92 -10.52 14.07
C LEU A 122 -4.46 -9.74 15.29
N TRP A 123 -3.89 -8.57 15.59
CA TRP A 123 -4.12 -7.86 16.85
C TRP A 123 -5.01 -6.65 16.64
N LEU A 124 -5.99 -6.47 17.54
CA LEU A 124 -6.72 -5.21 17.68
C LEU A 124 -5.97 -4.22 18.57
N GLY A 125 -5.19 -4.72 19.52
CA GLY A 125 -4.41 -3.95 20.49
C GLY A 125 -3.41 -4.85 21.22
N ALA A 126 -2.68 -4.28 22.18
CA ALA A 126 -1.68 -5.03 22.94
C ALA A 126 -2.32 -6.23 23.66
N GLY A 127 -1.92 -7.45 23.28
CA GLY A 127 -2.43 -8.69 23.85
C GLY A 127 -3.88 -9.04 23.49
N GLN A 128 -4.52 -8.30 22.58
CA GLN A 128 -5.92 -8.50 22.19
C GLN A 128 -6.01 -8.87 20.71
N LEU A 129 -6.45 -10.09 20.40
CA LEU A 129 -6.72 -10.51 19.03
C LEU A 129 -7.93 -9.75 18.47
N ALA A 130 -7.83 -9.35 17.20
CA ALA A 130 -8.97 -8.89 16.44
C ALA A 130 -9.83 -10.11 16.05
N LYS A 131 -11.13 -10.04 16.30
CA LYS A 131 -12.10 -11.07 15.95
C LYS A 131 -12.53 -10.98 14.50
N THR A 132 -12.49 -9.77 13.92
CA THR A 132 -12.88 -9.52 12.53
C THR A 132 -12.04 -8.40 11.91
N ASN A 133 -11.94 -8.38 10.58
CA ASN A 133 -11.39 -7.23 9.85
C ASN A 133 -12.15 -5.93 10.18
N ALA A 134 -13.46 -6.01 10.41
CA ALA A 134 -14.31 -4.85 10.72
C ALA A 134 -13.92 -4.14 12.03
N GLU A 135 -13.39 -4.87 13.02
CA GLU A 135 -12.89 -4.25 14.26
C GLU A 135 -11.68 -3.35 13.97
N GLN A 136 -10.77 -3.78 13.08
CA GLN A 136 -9.62 -2.98 12.68
C GLN A 136 -10.03 -1.79 11.79
N VAL A 137 -10.99 -1.99 10.88
CA VAL A 137 -11.57 -0.90 10.07
C VAL A 137 -12.20 0.16 10.98
N THR A 138 -12.99 -0.25 11.97
CA THR A 138 -13.61 0.67 12.94
C THR A 138 -12.54 1.45 13.71
N LYS A 139 -11.48 0.77 14.13
CA LYS A 139 -10.40 1.39 14.90
C LYS A 139 -9.60 2.41 14.09
N VAL A 140 -9.24 2.12 12.84
CA VAL A 140 -8.52 3.08 11.99
C VAL A 140 -9.41 4.23 11.57
N ARG A 141 -10.72 4.00 11.36
CA ARG A 141 -11.69 5.06 11.12
C ARG A 141 -11.76 6.09 12.25
N GLN A 142 -11.75 5.64 13.51
CA GLN A 142 -11.70 6.54 14.67
C GLN A 142 -10.45 7.43 14.68
N ILE A 143 -9.30 6.91 14.25
CA ILE A 143 -8.07 7.70 14.12
C ILE A 143 -8.25 8.78 13.04
N ILE A 144 -8.75 8.39 11.86
CA ILE A 144 -8.92 9.29 10.72
C ILE A 144 -9.94 10.40 11.05
N GLU A 145 -11.10 10.05 11.58
CA GLU A 145 -12.13 11.02 11.98
C GLU A 145 -11.63 11.93 13.12
N GLY A 146 -10.82 11.40 14.03
CA GLY A 146 -10.16 12.18 15.10
C GLY A 146 -9.16 13.22 14.58
N LEU A 147 -8.61 13.03 13.38
CA LEU A 147 -7.77 14.01 12.68
C LEU A 147 -8.58 15.03 11.86
N GLY A 148 -9.92 14.93 11.88
CA GLY A 148 -10.82 15.78 11.08
C GLY A 148 -10.88 15.40 9.60
N LEU A 149 -10.52 14.17 9.25
CA LEU A 149 -10.54 13.64 7.89
C LEU A 149 -11.76 12.74 7.66
N GLU A 150 -12.10 12.50 6.39
CA GLU A 150 -13.22 11.66 5.98
C GLU A 150 -12.74 10.38 5.27
N ILE A 151 -13.58 9.33 5.30
CA ILE A 151 -13.31 8.05 4.65
C ILE A 151 -13.91 8.07 3.24
N ALA A 152 -13.08 7.79 2.24
CA ALA A 152 -13.50 7.61 0.86
C ALA A 152 -14.52 6.47 0.75
N THR A 153 -15.63 6.72 0.05
CA THR A 153 -16.54 5.66 -0.39
C THR A 153 -15.87 4.81 -1.46
N PRO A 154 -16.41 3.62 -1.79
CA PRO A 154 -15.91 2.84 -2.92
C PRO A 154 -15.94 3.61 -4.26
N ASP A 155 -16.89 4.52 -4.46
CA ASP A 155 -16.96 5.33 -5.68
C ASP A 155 -15.88 6.43 -5.69
N ASP A 156 -15.64 7.09 -4.56
CA ASP A 156 -14.52 8.03 -4.42
C ASP A 156 -13.18 7.32 -4.69
N ALA A 157 -13.00 6.11 -4.15
CA ALA A 157 -11.79 5.33 -4.38
C ALA A 157 -11.61 4.96 -5.86
N ARG A 158 -12.70 4.63 -6.57
CA ARG A 158 -12.66 4.39 -8.02
C ARG A 158 -12.27 5.64 -8.79
N GLU A 159 -12.78 6.80 -8.41
CA GLU A 159 -12.43 8.07 -9.04
C GLU A 159 -10.96 8.44 -8.78
N ILE A 160 -10.54 8.44 -7.51
CA ILE A 160 -9.17 8.76 -7.07
C ILE A 160 -8.14 7.90 -7.79
N LEU A 161 -8.43 6.60 -7.94
CA LEU A 161 -7.52 5.62 -8.52
C LEU A 161 -7.78 5.35 -10.01
N GLN A 162 -8.77 6.00 -10.62
CA GLN A 162 -9.20 5.80 -12.01
C GLN A 162 -9.49 4.33 -12.38
N LEU A 163 -10.23 3.63 -11.52
CA LEU A 163 -10.57 2.22 -11.71
C LEU A 163 -11.67 2.04 -12.77
N LYS A 164 -11.67 0.89 -13.45
CA LYS A 164 -12.58 0.63 -14.59
C LYS A 164 -14.08 0.54 -14.25
N GLY A 165 -14.42 0.31 -12.98
CA GLY A 165 -15.80 0.09 -12.52
C GLY A 165 -16.07 -1.37 -12.15
N GLY A 166 -17.03 -1.58 -11.24
CA GLY A 166 -17.41 -2.92 -10.76
C GLY A 166 -18.19 -3.74 -11.79
N ASP A 167 -18.80 -3.11 -12.78
CA ASP A 167 -19.51 -3.71 -13.91
C ASP A 167 -18.56 -4.27 -15.00
N LYS A 168 -17.27 -3.95 -14.94
CA LYS A 168 -16.26 -4.33 -15.94
C LYS A 168 -15.27 -5.38 -15.43
N VAL A 169 -15.67 -6.17 -14.45
CA VAL A 169 -14.93 -7.31 -13.91
C VAL A 169 -15.59 -8.62 -14.35
N ALA A 170 -14.83 -9.71 -14.34
CA ALA A 170 -15.26 -11.00 -14.89
C ALA A 170 -15.57 -12.03 -13.77
N PHE A 171 -16.41 -11.64 -12.82
CA PHE A 171 -16.93 -12.49 -11.74
C PHE A 171 -18.32 -12.04 -11.30
#